data_AF-A0ABD2MV33-F1
#
_entry.id   AF-A0ABD2MV33-F1
#
_cell.length_a   1.000
_cell.length_b   1.000
_cell.length_c   1.000
_cell.angle_alpha   90.00
_cell.angle_beta   90.00
_cell.angle_gamma   90.00
#
_symmetry.space_group_name_H-M   'P 1'
#
loop_
_entity.id
_entity.type
_entity.pdbx_description
1 polymer ?
#
loop_
_entity_poly.entity_id
_entity_poly.type
_entity_poly.pdbx_seq_one_letter_code
_entity_poly.pdbx_strand_id
1 'polypeptide(L)'
;MWYPEIRKFCPNTPVILVGCKNDLRFMYRDETYLSHFRDRSPFIRATRKSDLVMPDEAREVARDLGIYYYETSVLTYYGINEVFENAIRVALIARRQTRFWMTNLKRVQRPQLQAPFKPPSPVNPKVTVVQSAYSDHMRQLWLSRPNADIVLVCGSVGFPAHRFVLAACSKAFCRLLTADLMARSTSDSSMVSSLGDFADDTEYLVRNEQKICKRRASCQALPTARDLDHPAFQCIRNVQPEGQTVVTLSKLVTPAAVRQCLQFAYTGTVDRSALNLQETREAAEFLELPQLLVLLTKHPFLDPDHLDLKYECYLKKRFKDICIDQGLFADVIFELDDGACPAHKAMLTARCDVMKAMFCGDFRESQAKVIEFPGVREYTFHKLLYFLYTDDVPPVSAIRCVNLLELANRLCLPRLVNLVEKRVIEDLERLQPTEAVEQCLRLLEPVKLHNGHQLADWCMNHLCINYNKLCRMSPRNLRLLHPDNQAYLVEHRWPPVWYLKDYDYYQKCLVERDKELKPSLKSSSGCLCFSRKSESDPALSSSQNL
;
A
#
# COMPACT_ATOMS: atom_id res chain seq x y z
N MET A 1 -31.32 3.68 39.25
CA MET A 1 -30.88 2.50 40.03
C MET A 1 -31.82 2.35 41.22
N TRP A 2 -32.35 1.15 41.49
CA TRP A 2 -33.42 0.93 42.50
C TRP A 2 -32.87 0.46 43.86
N TYR A 3 -31.62 0.83 44.19
CA TYR A 3 -30.96 0.31 45.39
C TYR A 3 -31.65 0.72 46.70
N PRO A 4 -32.09 1.99 46.90
CA PRO A 4 -32.85 2.36 48.09
C PRO A 4 -34.13 1.53 48.27
N GLU A 5 -34.86 1.29 47.19
CA GLU A 5 -36.08 0.49 47.18
C GLU A 5 -35.80 -0.97 47.51
N ILE A 6 -34.76 -1.57 46.90
CA ILE A 6 -34.33 -2.93 47.23
C ILE A 6 -33.94 -3.03 48.70
N ARG A 7 -33.20 -2.06 49.25
CA ARG A 7 -32.83 -2.07 50.67
C ARG A 7 -34.01 -1.87 51.61
N LYS A 8 -35.04 -1.14 51.18
CA LYS A 8 -36.28 -0.96 51.94
C LYS A 8 -37.13 -2.24 51.99
N PHE A 9 -37.37 -2.88 50.85
CA PHE A 9 -38.28 -4.03 50.76
C PHE A 9 -37.60 -5.39 50.95
N CYS A 10 -36.30 -5.47 50.70
CA CYS A 10 -35.49 -6.69 50.73
C CYS A 10 -34.15 -6.45 51.48
N PRO A 11 -34.16 -6.03 52.76
CA PRO A 11 -32.98 -5.49 53.45
C PRO A 11 -31.79 -6.46 53.50
N ASN A 12 -32.05 -7.74 53.69
CA ASN A 12 -31.03 -8.78 53.85
C ASN A 12 -30.62 -9.46 52.53
N THR A 13 -31.19 -9.04 51.40
CA THR A 13 -30.88 -9.65 50.11
C THR A 13 -29.49 -9.19 49.65
N PRO A 14 -28.57 -10.13 49.34
CA PRO A 14 -27.27 -9.78 48.76
C PRO A 14 -27.46 -9.14 47.38
N VAL A 15 -26.72 -8.07 47.10
CA VAL A 15 -26.80 -7.31 45.85
C VAL A 15 -25.42 -7.20 45.23
N ILE A 16 -25.36 -7.31 43.91
CA ILE A 16 -24.21 -6.95 43.08
C ILE A 16 -24.64 -5.87 42.09
N LEU A 17 -23.71 -4.99 41.71
CA LEU A 17 -23.90 -4.02 40.64
C LEU A 17 -23.36 -4.61 39.34
N VAL A 18 -24.16 -4.59 38.28
CA VAL A 18 -23.77 -5.08 36.96
C VAL A 18 -23.87 -3.95 35.93
N GLY A 19 -22.74 -3.58 35.35
CA GLY A 19 -22.68 -2.72 34.16
C GLY A 19 -22.98 -3.56 32.91
N CYS A 20 -24.02 -3.21 32.17
CA CYS A 20 -24.40 -3.92 30.95
C CYS A 20 -23.93 -3.17 29.69
N LYS A 21 -23.76 -3.90 28.58
CA LYS A 21 -23.39 -3.36 27.26
C LYS A 21 -22.05 -2.61 27.27
N ASN A 22 -21.04 -3.17 27.94
CA ASN A 22 -19.73 -2.52 28.02
C ASN A 22 -19.06 -2.35 26.64
N ASP A 23 -19.49 -3.11 25.64
CA ASP A 23 -19.08 -3.00 24.23
C ASP A 23 -19.33 -1.62 23.62
N LEU A 24 -20.35 -0.89 24.09
CA LEU A 24 -20.65 0.46 23.62
C LEU A 24 -19.49 1.44 23.82
N ARG A 25 -18.57 1.18 24.78
CA ARG A 25 -17.39 2.02 25.02
C ARG A 25 -16.40 2.04 23.86
N PHE A 26 -16.44 1.06 22.97
CA PHE A 26 -15.62 1.05 21.74
C PHE A 26 -16.49 1.09 20.46
N MET A 27 -17.70 0.54 20.49
CA MET A 27 -18.58 0.51 19.32
C MET A 27 -19.19 1.85 18.94
N TYR A 28 -19.28 2.83 19.84
CA TYR A 28 -19.92 4.12 19.53
C TYR A 28 -19.25 4.89 18.37
N ARG A 29 -18.04 4.49 17.95
CA ARG A 29 -17.31 5.03 16.79
C ARG A 29 -17.29 4.09 15.58
N ASP A 30 -17.83 2.90 15.72
CA ASP A 30 -17.81 1.90 14.65
C ASP A 30 -18.80 2.27 13.55
N GLU A 31 -18.34 2.31 12.29
CA GLU A 31 -19.17 2.73 11.16
C GLU A 31 -20.35 1.78 10.91
N THR A 32 -20.16 0.47 11.14
CA THR A 32 -21.24 -0.52 10.98
C THR A 32 -22.30 -0.36 12.06
N TYR A 33 -21.89 -0.08 13.29
CA TYR A 33 -22.81 0.28 14.36
C TYR A 33 -23.56 1.57 14.03
N LEU A 34 -22.87 2.63 13.57
CA LEU A 34 -23.48 3.92 13.27
C LEU A 34 -24.43 3.88 12.07
N SER A 35 -24.15 3.06 11.05
CA SER A 35 -25.02 2.94 9.86
C SER A 35 -26.41 2.41 10.22
N HIS A 36 -26.51 1.49 11.19
CA HIS A 36 -27.80 0.97 11.68
C HIS A 36 -28.76 2.04 12.23
N PHE A 37 -28.25 3.21 12.63
CA PHE A 37 -29.05 4.33 13.12
C PHE A 37 -29.36 5.39 12.06
N ARG A 38 -28.64 5.40 10.92
CA ARG A 38 -28.93 6.32 9.81
C ARG A 38 -30.21 5.92 9.07
N ASP A 39 -30.47 4.62 8.99
CA ASP A 39 -31.58 4.05 8.21
C ASP A 39 -32.86 3.81 9.03
N ARG A 40 -32.88 4.21 10.31
CA ARG A 40 -34.00 3.92 11.24
C ARG A 40 -34.65 5.19 11.79
N SER A 41 -35.85 4.97 12.34
CA SER A 41 -36.78 5.96 12.90
C SER A 41 -36.12 7.12 13.67
N PRO A 42 -36.64 8.37 13.54
CA PRO A 42 -36.10 9.57 14.20
C PRO A 42 -36.07 9.50 15.75
N PHE A 43 -36.72 8.50 16.34
CA PHE A 43 -36.77 8.30 17.79
C PHE A 43 -35.62 7.45 18.36
N ILE A 44 -34.74 6.91 17.51
CA ILE A 44 -33.59 6.10 17.96
C ILE A 44 -32.30 6.79 17.52
N ARG A 45 -31.49 7.24 18.48
CA ARG A 45 -30.16 7.81 18.22
C ARG A 45 -29.06 6.85 18.65
N ALA A 46 -27.93 6.91 17.95
CA ALA A 46 -26.71 6.22 18.35
C ALA A 46 -26.22 6.71 19.73
N THR A 47 -25.59 5.81 20.48
CA THR A 47 -24.91 6.12 21.73
C THR A 47 -23.80 7.12 21.48
N ARG A 48 -23.76 8.21 22.25
CA ARG A 48 -22.71 9.24 22.21
C ARG A 48 -21.73 8.99 23.34
N LYS A 49 -20.54 9.60 23.23
CA LYS A 49 -19.51 9.55 24.28
C LYS A 49 -20.03 9.99 25.66
N SER A 50 -20.92 10.99 25.69
CA SER A 50 -21.56 11.50 26.92
C SER A 50 -22.54 10.54 27.57
N ASP A 51 -23.02 9.52 26.84
CA ASP A 51 -23.94 8.53 27.37
C ASP A 51 -23.22 7.34 28.03
N LEU A 52 -21.90 7.26 27.86
CA LEU A 52 -21.09 6.14 28.33
C LEU A 52 -20.70 6.34 29.78
N VAL A 53 -20.93 5.30 30.60
CA VAL A 53 -20.40 5.22 31.96
C VAL A 53 -19.06 4.50 31.92
N MET A 54 -18.00 5.12 32.44
CA MET A 54 -16.66 4.54 32.50
C MET A 54 -16.51 3.57 33.69
N PRO A 55 -15.56 2.61 33.65
CA PRO A 55 -15.42 1.62 34.72
C PRO A 55 -15.16 2.23 36.11
N ASP A 56 -14.41 3.33 36.17
CA ASP A 56 -14.09 4.05 37.40
C ASP A 56 -15.32 4.68 38.05
N GLU A 57 -16.18 5.33 37.24
CA GLU A 57 -17.45 5.90 37.70
C GLU A 57 -18.38 4.82 38.28
N ALA A 58 -18.51 3.69 37.58
CA ALA A 58 -19.36 2.59 38.06
C ALA A 58 -18.80 1.91 39.32
N ARG A 59 -17.46 1.79 39.42
CA ARG A 59 -16.79 1.26 40.62
C ARG A 59 -16.93 2.18 41.81
N GLU A 60 -16.88 3.50 41.61
CA GLU A 60 -17.15 4.48 42.66
C GLU A 60 -18.55 4.30 43.26
N VAL A 61 -19.56 4.18 42.41
CA VAL A 61 -20.93 3.88 42.85
C VAL A 61 -20.99 2.56 43.64
N ALA A 62 -20.34 1.50 43.15
CA ALA A 62 -20.34 0.22 43.85
C ALA A 62 -19.65 0.29 45.22
N ARG A 63 -18.55 1.04 45.31
CA ARG A 63 -17.80 1.28 46.56
C ARG A 63 -18.65 2.04 47.57
N ASP A 64 -19.33 3.10 47.15
CA ASP A 64 -20.20 3.91 48.02
C ASP A 64 -21.37 3.10 48.58
N LEU A 65 -21.87 2.14 47.80
CA LEU A 65 -22.92 1.21 48.22
C LEU A 65 -22.40 -0.02 48.99
N GLY A 66 -21.08 -0.24 49.04
CA GLY A 66 -20.46 -1.40 49.68
C GLY A 66 -20.78 -2.74 48.99
N ILE A 67 -20.97 -2.75 47.67
CA ILE A 67 -21.34 -3.94 46.88
C ILE A 67 -20.29 -4.27 45.81
N TYR A 68 -20.31 -5.53 45.33
CA TYR A 68 -19.42 -5.95 44.24
C TYR A 68 -19.88 -5.40 42.89
N TYR A 69 -18.91 -5.07 42.02
CA TYR A 69 -19.15 -4.59 40.66
C TYR A 69 -18.63 -5.57 39.62
N TYR A 70 -19.42 -5.77 38.58
CA TYR A 70 -19.07 -6.58 37.42
C TYR A 70 -19.61 -5.95 36.13
N GLU A 71 -19.00 -6.27 35.00
CA GLU A 71 -19.44 -5.83 33.69
C GLU A 71 -19.81 -6.98 32.77
N THR A 72 -20.71 -6.72 31.84
CA THR A 72 -21.17 -7.67 30.85
C THR A 72 -21.37 -7.06 29.47
N SER A 73 -21.22 -7.89 28.45
CA SER A 73 -21.73 -7.64 27.11
C SER A 73 -22.32 -8.92 26.55
N VAL A 74 -23.58 -8.85 26.12
CA VAL A 74 -24.21 -9.94 25.38
C VAL A 74 -23.59 -10.08 23.99
N LEU A 75 -23.18 -8.97 23.38
CA LEU A 75 -22.61 -8.97 22.04
C LEU A 75 -21.27 -9.69 21.99
N THR A 76 -20.38 -9.41 22.95
CA THR A 76 -19.05 -10.04 23.01
C THR A 76 -19.02 -11.27 23.91
N TYR A 77 -20.17 -11.64 24.51
CA TYR A 77 -20.31 -12.65 25.55
C TYR A 77 -19.43 -12.44 26.79
N TYR A 78 -18.80 -11.27 26.92
CA TYR A 78 -17.90 -10.97 28.02
C TYR A 78 -18.65 -10.89 29.35
N GLY A 79 -18.08 -11.52 30.38
CA GLY A 79 -18.50 -11.34 31.77
C GLY A 79 -19.81 -12.03 32.16
N ILE A 80 -20.53 -12.63 31.19
CA ILE A 80 -21.86 -13.20 31.40
C ILE A 80 -21.79 -14.31 32.45
N ASN A 81 -20.93 -15.30 32.25
CA ASN A 81 -20.79 -16.42 33.18
C ASN A 81 -20.23 -15.96 34.53
N GLU A 82 -19.23 -15.07 34.52
CA GLU A 82 -18.61 -14.56 35.73
C GLU A 82 -19.62 -13.82 36.63
N VAL A 83 -20.55 -13.06 36.04
CA VAL A 83 -21.61 -12.39 36.81
C VAL A 83 -22.51 -13.40 37.51
N PHE A 84 -22.99 -14.43 36.81
CA PHE A 84 -23.85 -15.45 37.42
C PHE A 84 -23.12 -16.24 38.50
N GLU A 85 -21.90 -16.68 38.24
CA GLU A 85 -21.11 -17.39 39.25
C GLU A 85 -20.84 -16.54 40.49
N ASN A 86 -20.47 -15.27 40.30
CA ASN A 86 -20.21 -14.37 41.42
C ASN A 86 -21.49 -14.01 42.18
N ALA A 87 -22.63 -13.86 41.51
CA ALA A 87 -23.93 -13.70 42.16
C ALA A 87 -24.23 -14.92 43.07
N ILE A 88 -23.99 -16.14 42.57
CA ILE A 88 -24.12 -17.38 43.36
C ILE A 88 -23.17 -17.36 44.56
N ARG A 89 -21.89 -16.99 44.37
CA ARG A 89 -20.91 -16.89 45.48
C ARG A 89 -21.38 -15.90 46.54
N VAL A 90 -21.83 -14.71 46.16
CA VAL A 90 -22.36 -13.70 47.10
C VAL A 90 -23.57 -14.25 47.86
N ALA A 91 -24.52 -14.89 47.15
CA ALA A 91 -25.72 -15.47 47.77
C ALA A 91 -25.39 -16.58 48.78
N LEU A 92 -24.48 -17.49 48.43
CA LEU A 92 -24.05 -18.58 49.30
C LEU A 92 -23.29 -18.09 50.54
N ILE A 93 -22.47 -17.04 50.40
CA ILE A 93 -21.75 -16.43 51.53
C ILE A 93 -22.72 -15.73 52.48
N ALA A 94 -23.68 -14.95 51.97
CA ALA A 94 -24.72 -14.33 52.80
C ALA A 94 -25.53 -15.41 53.54
N ARG A 95 -25.88 -16.51 52.87
CA ARG A 95 -26.58 -17.64 53.50
C ARG A 95 -25.75 -18.29 54.62
N ARG A 96 -24.43 -18.43 54.45
CA ARG A 96 -23.53 -18.94 55.49
C ARG A 96 -23.54 -18.05 56.74
N GLN A 97 -23.57 -16.72 56.58
CA GLN A 97 -23.62 -15.78 57.70
C GLN A 97 -24.91 -15.93 58.53
N THR A 98 -26.04 -16.27 57.89
CA THR A 98 -27.33 -16.47 58.58
C THR A 98 -27.52 -17.88 59.17
N ARG A 99 -26.79 -18.90 58.70
CA ARG A 99 -26.95 -20.30 59.13
C ARG A 99 -25.59 -20.98 59.36
N PHE A 100 -24.98 -20.63 60.50
CA PHE A 100 -23.61 -20.97 60.91
C PHE A 100 -23.25 -22.48 60.88
N TRP A 101 -24.22 -23.36 61.12
CA TRP A 101 -24.01 -24.82 61.21
C TRP A 101 -23.88 -25.55 59.86
N MET A 102 -24.06 -24.87 58.71
CA MET A 102 -23.87 -25.48 57.39
C MET A 102 -22.39 -25.58 57.00
N THR A 103 -21.74 -26.67 57.39
CA THR A 103 -20.32 -26.98 57.08
C THR A 103 -20.01 -27.06 55.59
N ASN A 104 -20.99 -27.44 54.76
CA ASN A 104 -20.85 -27.52 53.30
C ASN A 104 -20.54 -26.18 52.63
N LEU A 105 -20.88 -25.05 53.27
CA LEU A 105 -20.63 -23.70 52.74
C LEU A 105 -19.25 -23.14 53.12
N LYS A 106 -18.45 -23.86 53.93
CA LYS A 106 -17.12 -23.40 54.36
C LYS A 106 -16.12 -23.26 53.20
N ARG A 107 -16.31 -24.05 52.13
CA ARG A 107 -15.44 -24.06 50.93
C ARG A 107 -15.86 -23.06 49.86
N VAL A 108 -16.97 -22.34 50.04
CA VAL A 108 -17.42 -21.33 49.07
C VAL A 108 -16.39 -20.20 49.03
N GLN A 109 -15.82 -19.98 47.84
CA GLN A 109 -14.87 -18.92 47.61
C GLN A 109 -15.56 -17.55 47.63
N ARG A 110 -14.84 -16.52 48.07
CA ARG A 110 -15.28 -15.13 47.90
C ARG A 110 -15.52 -14.81 46.43
N PRO A 111 -16.38 -13.82 46.12
CA PRO A 111 -16.57 -13.35 44.75
C PRO A 111 -15.20 -13.02 44.12
N GLN A 112 -14.99 -13.51 42.91
CA GLN A 112 -13.73 -13.40 42.19
C GLN A 112 -13.63 -12.01 41.53
N LEU A 113 -12.41 -11.54 41.34
CA LEU A 113 -12.14 -10.33 40.56
C LEU A 113 -12.37 -10.63 39.06
N GLN A 114 -12.90 -9.66 38.34
CA GLN A 114 -13.12 -9.75 36.90
C GLN A 114 -12.02 -8.98 36.16
N ALA A 115 -11.29 -9.66 35.26
CA ALA A 115 -10.31 -8.99 34.41
C ALA A 115 -11.03 -8.07 33.42
N PRO A 116 -10.59 -6.82 33.21
CA PRO A 116 -11.33 -5.85 32.41
C PRO A 116 -11.38 -6.23 30.93
N PHE A 117 -12.48 -5.89 30.27
CA PHE A 117 -12.66 -6.16 28.84
C PHE A 117 -11.68 -5.33 28.01
N LYS A 118 -10.73 -6.01 27.34
CA LYS A 118 -9.85 -5.38 26.36
C LYS A 118 -10.58 -5.30 25.01
N PRO A 119 -10.84 -4.10 24.47
CA PRO A 119 -11.51 -3.99 23.18
C PRO A 119 -10.61 -4.57 22.08
N PRO A 120 -11.22 -5.13 21.01
CA PRO A 120 -10.47 -5.63 19.87
C PRO A 120 -9.59 -4.53 19.27
N SER A 121 -8.46 -4.93 18.67
CA SER A 121 -7.63 -3.97 17.93
C SER A 121 -8.41 -3.45 16.72
N PRO A 122 -8.30 -2.15 16.39
CA PRO A 122 -8.80 -1.61 15.14
C PRO A 122 -8.28 -2.42 13.93
N VAL A 123 -9.13 -2.56 12.91
CA VAL A 123 -8.78 -3.22 11.64
C VAL A 123 -8.04 -2.21 10.75
N ASN A 124 -7.07 -2.70 9.98
CA ASN A 124 -6.38 -1.84 9.02
C ASN A 124 -7.36 -1.32 7.93
N PRO A 125 -7.23 -0.05 7.52
CA PRO A 125 -7.99 0.48 6.39
C PRO A 125 -7.80 -0.36 5.13
N LYS A 126 -8.88 -0.56 4.36
CA LYS A 126 -8.82 -1.30 3.10
C LYS A 126 -8.15 -0.46 2.03
N VAL A 127 -7.16 -1.03 1.35
CA VAL A 127 -6.50 -0.39 0.21
C VAL A 127 -7.16 -0.86 -1.08
N THR A 128 -7.55 0.10 -1.91
CA THR A 128 -8.20 -0.10 -3.19
C THR A 128 -7.36 0.53 -4.30
N VAL A 129 -7.38 -0.11 -5.47
CA VAL A 129 -6.68 0.38 -6.66
C VAL A 129 -7.71 0.51 -7.78
N VAL A 130 -7.82 1.72 -8.35
CA VAL A 130 -8.66 1.99 -9.52
C VAL A 130 -8.33 1.00 -10.64
N GLN A 131 -9.35 0.44 -11.31
CA GLN A 131 -9.16 -0.54 -12.38
C GLN A 131 -8.27 -0.02 -13.52
N SER A 132 -7.59 -0.93 -14.20
CA SER A 132 -6.71 -0.59 -15.33
C SER A 132 -7.53 -0.16 -16.55
N ALA A 133 -7.14 0.95 -17.17
CA ALA A 133 -7.58 1.33 -18.51
C ALA A 133 -6.55 0.94 -19.58
N TYR A 134 -5.64 0.00 -19.29
CA TYR A 134 -4.46 -0.19 -20.14
C TYR A 134 -4.76 -0.73 -21.52
N SER A 135 -5.57 -1.78 -21.59
CA SER A 135 -5.95 -2.41 -22.84
C SER A 135 -6.74 -1.43 -23.72
N ASP A 136 -7.56 -0.56 -23.12
CA ASP A 136 -8.29 0.51 -23.82
C ASP A 136 -7.34 1.56 -24.41
N HIS A 137 -6.35 2.03 -23.65
CA HIS A 137 -5.35 2.98 -24.17
C HIS A 137 -4.56 2.39 -25.34
N MET A 138 -4.16 1.12 -25.25
CA MET A 138 -3.46 0.44 -26.34
C MET A 138 -4.34 0.27 -27.59
N ARG A 139 -5.63 -0.03 -27.39
CA ARG A 139 -6.62 -0.06 -28.47
C ARG A 139 -6.80 1.31 -29.12
N GLN A 140 -6.89 2.39 -28.34
CA GLN A 140 -6.98 3.74 -28.89
C GLN A 140 -5.72 4.15 -29.65
N LEU A 141 -4.53 3.75 -29.17
CA LEU A 141 -3.27 3.97 -29.85
C LEU A 141 -3.25 3.29 -31.24
N TRP A 142 -3.83 2.08 -31.35
CA TRP A 142 -4.01 1.39 -32.64
C TRP A 142 -4.99 2.10 -33.57
N LEU A 143 -6.14 2.55 -33.06
CA LEU A 143 -7.18 3.15 -33.89
C LEU A 143 -6.74 4.51 -34.46
N SER A 144 -6.18 5.36 -33.59
CA SER A 144 -5.84 6.75 -33.92
C SER A 144 -4.41 6.94 -34.46
N ARG A 145 -3.46 6.06 -34.10
CA ARG A 145 -2.05 6.10 -34.54
C ARG A 145 -1.37 7.49 -34.45
N PRO A 146 -1.52 8.24 -33.35
CA PRO A 146 -0.84 9.51 -33.16
C PRO A 146 0.68 9.30 -33.09
N ASN A 147 1.46 10.22 -33.63
CA ASN A 147 2.93 10.14 -33.60
C ASN A 147 3.52 8.87 -34.23
N ALA A 148 2.86 8.33 -35.27
CA ALA A 148 3.37 7.19 -36.02
C ALA A 148 4.72 7.53 -36.69
N ASP A 149 5.76 6.78 -36.32
CA ASP A 149 7.14 7.01 -36.74
C ASP A 149 7.64 5.99 -37.78
N ILE A 150 6.77 5.06 -38.18
CA ILE A 150 7.00 4.10 -39.25
C ILE A 150 5.75 3.88 -40.12
N VAL A 151 5.96 3.70 -41.43
CA VAL A 151 4.92 3.29 -42.38
C VAL A 151 5.32 1.98 -43.05
N LEU A 152 4.49 0.94 -42.90
CA LEU A 152 4.66 -0.31 -43.62
C LEU A 152 3.90 -0.24 -44.95
N VAL A 153 4.59 -0.37 -46.08
CA VAL A 153 3.98 -0.36 -47.41
C VAL A 153 3.80 -1.79 -47.89
N CYS A 154 2.57 -2.21 -48.14
CA CYS A 154 2.21 -3.53 -48.63
C CYS A 154 1.34 -3.39 -49.88
N GLY A 155 1.90 -3.71 -51.05
CA GLY A 155 1.27 -3.41 -52.33
C GLY A 155 1.06 -1.91 -52.50
N SER A 156 -0.19 -1.48 -52.66
CA SER A 156 -0.60 -0.07 -52.79
C SER A 156 -1.06 0.56 -51.45
N VAL A 157 -1.00 -0.17 -50.34
CA VAL A 157 -1.53 0.27 -49.05
C VAL A 157 -0.40 0.58 -48.07
N GLY A 158 -0.48 1.75 -47.42
CA GLY A 158 0.41 2.15 -46.33
C GLY A 158 -0.25 1.96 -44.96
N PHE A 159 0.49 1.39 -44.01
CA PHE A 159 0.06 1.18 -42.63
C PHE A 159 0.95 1.97 -41.67
N PRO A 160 0.50 3.13 -41.14
CA PRO A 160 1.23 3.84 -40.10
C PRO A 160 1.21 3.05 -38.79
N ALA A 161 2.36 2.99 -38.12
CA ALA A 161 2.58 2.26 -36.87
C ALA A 161 3.71 2.92 -36.05
N HIS A 162 4.08 2.27 -34.93
CA HIS A 162 5.14 2.72 -34.04
C HIS A 162 6.27 1.70 -33.98
N ARG A 163 7.52 2.15 -34.17
CA ARG A 163 8.72 1.30 -34.18
C ARG A 163 8.86 0.50 -32.88
N PHE A 164 8.62 1.15 -31.74
CA PHE A 164 8.75 0.50 -30.43
C PHE A 164 7.73 -0.63 -30.23
N VAL A 165 6.50 -0.50 -30.76
CA VAL A 165 5.47 -1.56 -30.70
C VAL A 165 5.85 -2.74 -31.58
N LEU A 166 6.28 -2.46 -32.83
CA LEU A 166 6.70 -3.50 -33.77
C LEU A 166 7.93 -4.27 -33.25
N ALA A 167 8.92 -3.57 -32.71
CA ALA A 167 10.11 -4.19 -32.12
C ALA A 167 9.78 -4.98 -30.84
N ALA A 168 8.79 -4.54 -30.06
CA ALA A 168 8.33 -5.28 -28.88
C ALA A 168 7.66 -6.61 -29.27
N CYS A 169 6.79 -6.60 -30.28
CA CYS A 169 6.02 -7.78 -30.68
C CYS A 169 6.75 -8.75 -31.62
N SER A 170 7.69 -8.26 -32.44
CA SER A 170 8.39 -9.04 -33.47
C SER A 170 9.89 -8.91 -33.35
N LYS A 171 10.56 -10.06 -33.27
CA LYS A 171 12.03 -10.12 -33.28
C LYS A 171 12.60 -9.71 -34.65
N ALA A 172 11.91 -10.03 -35.75
CA ALA A 172 12.30 -9.63 -37.09
C ALA A 172 12.32 -8.10 -37.23
N PHE A 173 11.25 -7.42 -36.82
CA PHE A 173 11.21 -5.95 -36.77
C PHE A 173 12.24 -5.38 -35.81
N CYS A 174 12.42 -5.98 -34.63
CA CYS A 174 13.43 -5.52 -33.67
C CYS A 174 14.84 -5.55 -34.28
N ARG A 175 15.24 -6.65 -34.94
CA ARG A 175 16.56 -6.75 -35.59
C ARG A 175 16.70 -5.74 -36.73
N LEU A 176 15.68 -5.64 -37.58
CA LEU A 176 15.67 -4.71 -38.72
C LEU A 176 15.84 -3.26 -38.27
N LEU A 177 15.02 -2.81 -37.33
CA LEU A 177 14.96 -1.42 -36.90
C LEU A 177 16.18 -1.01 -36.07
N THR A 178 16.71 -1.92 -35.23
CA THR A 178 17.94 -1.66 -34.49
C THR A 178 19.16 -1.60 -35.42
N ALA A 179 19.25 -2.48 -36.42
CA ALA A 179 20.33 -2.42 -37.41
C ALA A 179 20.29 -1.12 -38.24
N ASP A 180 19.09 -0.61 -38.55
CA ASP A 180 18.95 0.70 -39.20
C ASP A 180 19.46 1.83 -38.30
N LEU A 181 19.08 1.82 -37.03
CA LEU A 181 19.53 2.81 -36.05
C LEU A 181 21.07 2.83 -35.90
N MET A 182 21.71 1.66 -35.81
CA MET A 182 23.18 1.57 -35.68
C MET A 182 23.90 2.06 -36.93
N ALA A 183 23.40 1.71 -38.12
CA ALA A 183 23.98 2.17 -39.39
C ALA A 183 23.90 3.69 -39.55
N ARG A 184 22.91 4.35 -38.94
CA ARG A 184 22.82 5.82 -38.92
C ARG A 184 23.86 6.44 -37.99
N SER A 185 24.05 5.86 -36.80
CA SER A 185 25.06 6.34 -35.86
C SER A 185 26.47 6.26 -36.45
N THR A 186 26.78 5.21 -37.22
CA THR A 186 28.09 5.08 -37.88
C THR A 186 28.25 6.05 -39.05
N SER A 187 27.19 6.28 -39.83
CA SER A 187 27.20 7.21 -40.97
C SER A 187 27.30 8.69 -40.53
N ASP A 188 26.73 9.07 -39.40
CA ASP A 188 26.86 10.43 -38.84
C ASP A 188 28.21 10.66 -38.13
N SER A 189 28.92 9.58 -37.77
CA SER A 189 30.26 9.64 -37.17
C SER A 189 31.40 9.72 -38.20
N SER A 190 31.16 9.38 -39.47
CA SER A 190 32.19 9.37 -40.52
C SER A 190 32.40 10.72 -41.23
N MET A 191 31.72 11.78 -40.81
CA MET A 191 31.84 13.15 -41.37
C MET A 191 32.75 14.09 -40.55
N VAL A 192 33.66 13.55 -39.73
CA VAL A 192 34.74 14.33 -39.09
C VAL A 192 36.08 13.69 -39.42
N SER A 193 36.62 14.01 -40.58
CA SER A 193 38.07 14.04 -40.79
C SER A 193 38.42 15.33 -41.53
N SER A 194 39.54 15.93 -41.14
CA SER A 194 40.11 17.21 -41.61
C SER A 194 39.86 18.40 -40.69
N LEU A 195 40.65 18.52 -39.63
CA LEU A 195 41.47 19.70 -39.30
C LEU A 195 42.19 19.51 -37.96
N GLY A 196 43.52 19.71 -37.98
CA GLY A 196 44.25 20.26 -36.84
C GLY A 196 44.84 19.24 -35.86
N ASP A 197 46.03 18.79 -36.20
CA ASP A 197 47.05 18.26 -35.29
C ASP A 197 47.35 19.25 -34.15
N PHE A 198 47.16 18.83 -32.89
CA PHE A 198 47.85 19.36 -31.70
C PHE A 198 47.81 18.30 -30.59
N ALA A 199 48.97 17.70 -30.35
CA ALA A 199 49.28 17.00 -29.11
C ALA A 199 49.36 18.02 -27.94
N ASP A 200 48.80 17.68 -26.77
CA ASP A 200 49.59 17.38 -25.56
C ASP A 200 48.69 17.02 -24.36
N ASP A 201 49.02 15.91 -23.73
CA ASP A 201 48.81 15.42 -22.36
C ASP A 201 47.63 15.88 -21.48
N THR A 202 46.72 14.94 -21.18
CA THR A 202 46.47 14.51 -19.77
C THR A 202 45.68 13.20 -19.71
N GLU A 203 46.32 12.15 -19.20
CA GLU A 203 45.70 10.88 -18.80
C GLU A 203 44.78 11.07 -17.59
N TYR A 204 43.49 10.76 -17.74
CA TYR A 204 42.74 10.00 -16.74
C TYR A 204 41.57 9.29 -17.43
N LEU A 205 41.78 8.02 -17.75
CA LEU A 205 40.77 7.14 -18.33
C LEU A 205 40.06 6.31 -17.25
N VAL A 206 38.80 6.01 -17.58
CA VAL A 206 37.88 5.01 -17.00
C VAL A 206 36.88 5.50 -15.95
N ARG A 207 35.85 6.24 -16.40
CA ARG A 207 34.43 5.81 -16.29
C ARG A 207 33.55 6.60 -17.26
N ASN A 208 32.88 5.86 -18.14
CA ASN A 208 32.31 6.29 -19.42
C ASN A 208 31.34 7.49 -19.35
N GLU A 209 31.73 8.53 -20.09
CA GLU A 209 30.90 9.68 -20.44
C GLU A 209 29.83 9.31 -21.48
N GLN A 210 28.56 9.61 -21.19
CA GLN A 210 27.54 9.83 -22.21
C GLN A 210 27.75 11.25 -22.77
N LYS A 211 28.58 11.39 -23.81
CA LYS A 211 28.74 12.66 -24.53
C LYS A 211 27.49 12.94 -25.38
N ILE A 212 26.61 13.79 -24.86
CA ILE A 212 25.49 14.41 -25.58
C ILE A 212 26.07 15.42 -26.57
N CYS A 213 26.04 15.11 -27.86
CA CYS A 213 26.53 15.98 -28.91
C CYS A 213 25.45 17.00 -29.31
N LYS A 214 25.61 18.27 -28.94
CA LYS A 214 24.86 19.40 -29.53
C LYS A 214 25.33 19.59 -30.98
N ARG A 215 24.48 19.32 -31.98
CA ARG A 215 24.83 19.54 -33.41
C ARG A 215 23.74 20.27 -34.21
N ARG A 216 24.16 21.36 -34.86
CA ARG A 216 23.47 22.09 -35.95
C ARG A 216 23.64 21.32 -37.26
N ALA A 217 22.58 21.24 -38.07
CA ALA A 217 22.55 20.51 -39.33
C ALA A 217 22.93 21.39 -40.53
N SER A 218 23.77 20.86 -41.42
CA SER A 218 23.85 21.26 -42.83
C SER A 218 23.87 19.99 -43.70
N CYS A 219 22.91 19.89 -44.63
CA CYS A 219 22.57 18.69 -45.39
C CYS A 219 23.46 18.47 -46.62
N GLN A 220 23.73 17.20 -46.95
CA GLN A 220 23.75 16.69 -48.34
C GLN A 220 23.11 15.28 -48.35
N ALA A 221 22.18 15.06 -49.28
CA ALA A 221 21.36 13.85 -49.37
C ALA A 221 21.96 12.85 -50.38
N LEU A 222 22.13 11.60 -49.95
CA LEU A 222 22.45 10.42 -50.77
C LEU A 222 21.36 9.35 -50.53
N PRO A 223 21.10 8.44 -51.50
CA PRO A 223 19.85 7.67 -51.57
C PRO A 223 19.73 6.66 -50.42
N THR A 224 18.76 6.88 -49.53
CA THR A 224 18.55 6.17 -48.24
C THR A 224 17.72 4.89 -48.36
N ALA A 225 17.77 4.14 -49.46
CA ALA A 225 17.03 2.88 -49.61
C ALA A 225 17.99 1.67 -49.55
N ARG A 226 17.73 0.73 -48.65
CA ARG A 226 18.46 -0.54 -48.55
C ARG A 226 17.54 -1.71 -48.82
N ASP A 227 17.90 -2.51 -49.80
CA ASP A 227 17.24 -3.80 -50.06
C ASP A 227 17.61 -4.80 -48.96
N LEU A 228 16.66 -5.65 -48.62
CA LEU A 228 16.74 -6.58 -47.50
C LEU A 228 16.60 -8.00 -48.02
N ASP A 229 17.51 -8.87 -47.58
CA ASP A 229 17.41 -10.31 -47.81
C ASP A 229 16.56 -10.96 -46.70
N HIS A 230 15.24 -10.74 -46.78
CA HIS A 230 14.29 -11.26 -45.80
C HIS A 230 12.95 -11.59 -46.47
N PRO A 231 12.30 -12.74 -46.16
CA PRO A 231 11.07 -13.15 -46.82
C PRO A 231 9.91 -12.16 -46.64
N ALA A 232 9.89 -11.41 -45.53
CA ALA A 232 8.86 -10.42 -45.24
C ALA A 232 9.18 -8.99 -45.71
N PHE A 233 10.46 -8.63 -45.83
CA PHE A 233 10.88 -7.23 -46.00
C PHE A 233 11.64 -7.08 -47.30
N GLN A 234 11.16 -6.21 -48.18
CA GLN A 234 11.80 -5.94 -49.46
C GLN A 234 12.88 -4.86 -49.32
N CYS A 235 12.53 -3.72 -48.72
CA CYS A 235 13.48 -2.64 -48.50
C CYS A 235 13.06 -1.75 -47.32
N ILE A 236 14.05 -1.07 -46.74
CA ILE A 236 13.86 -0.02 -45.73
C ILE A 236 14.42 1.30 -46.25
N ARG A 237 13.65 2.37 -46.07
CA ARG A 237 14.08 3.73 -46.43
C ARG A 237 13.69 4.75 -45.37
N ASN A 238 14.49 5.81 -45.26
CA ASN A 238 14.20 6.92 -44.35
C ASN A 238 13.85 8.18 -45.15
N VAL A 239 12.68 8.75 -44.88
CA VAL A 239 12.19 9.96 -45.54
C VAL A 239 12.60 11.19 -44.72
N GLN A 240 13.39 12.07 -45.32
CA GLN A 240 13.72 13.39 -44.78
C GLN A 240 12.76 14.44 -45.35
N PRO A 241 12.43 15.53 -44.62
CA PRO A 241 13.03 16.00 -43.35
C PRO A 241 12.42 15.41 -42.06
N GLU A 242 11.27 14.74 -42.13
CA GLU A 242 10.49 14.34 -40.95
C GLU A 242 11.03 13.10 -40.21
N GLY A 243 12.01 12.40 -40.78
CA GLY A 243 12.67 11.27 -40.13
C GLY A 243 11.82 10.00 -40.05
N GLN A 244 10.73 9.93 -40.82
CA GLN A 244 9.82 8.79 -40.87
C GLN A 244 10.47 7.59 -41.58
N THR A 245 10.41 6.42 -40.95
CA THR A 245 10.92 5.18 -41.52
C THR A 245 9.84 4.52 -42.38
N VAL A 246 10.17 4.11 -43.60
CA VAL A 246 9.26 3.39 -44.50
C VAL A 246 9.84 2.02 -44.80
N VAL A 247 9.07 0.97 -44.51
CA VAL A 247 9.46 -0.42 -44.80
C VAL A 247 8.51 -0.98 -45.84
N THR A 248 9.04 -1.40 -46.98
CA THR A 248 8.26 -2.07 -48.02
C THR A 248 8.23 -3.57 -47.74
N LEU A 249 7.03 -4.13 -47.59
CA LEU A 249 6.82 -5.55 -47.36
C LEU A 249 6.82 -6.30 -48.69
N SER A 250 7.25 -7.57 -48.64
CA SER A 250 7.26 -8.43 -49.82
C SER A 250 5.84 -8.75 -50.31
N LYS A 251 5.74 -9.22 -51.57
CA LYS A 251 4.46 -9.68 -52.16
C LYS A 251 3.90 -10.94 -51.50
N LEU A 252 4.66 -11.60 -50.62
CA LEU A 252 4.24 -12.79 -49.88
C LEU A 252 3.29 -12.45 -48.72
N VAL A 253 3.19 -11.17 -48.34
CA VAL A 253 2.32 -10.71 -47.25
C VAL A 253 1.19 -9.89 -47.85
N THR A 254 -0.06 -10.23 -47.55
CA THR A 254 -1.23 -9.51 -48.06
C THR A 254 -1.61 -8.31 -47.16
N PRO A 255 -2.22 -7.23 -47.71
CA PRO A 255 -2.62 -6.08 -46.90
C PRO A 255 -3.63 -6.43 -45.79
N ALA A 256 -4.49 -7.42 -46.03
CA ALA A 256 -5.44 -7.92 -45.01
C ALA A 256 -4.70 -8.59 -43.84
N ALA A 257 -3.73 -9.46 -44.16
CA ALA A 257 -2.91 -10.12 -43.15
C ALA A 257 -2.07 -9.13 -42.33
N VAL A 258 -1.44 -8.12 -42.97
CA VAL A 258 -0.69 -7.07 -42.26
C VAL A 258 -1.58 -6.34 -41.26
N ARG A 259 -2.80 -6.00 -41.65
CA ARG A 259 -3.76 -5.33 -40.75
C ARG A 259 -4.05 -6.17 -39.50
N GLN A 260 -4.24 -7.48 -39.65
CA GLN A 260 -4.47 -8.39 -38.52
C GLN A 260 -3.22 -8.52 -37.64
N CYS A 261 -2.04 -8.68 -38.24
CA CYS A 261 -0.78 -8.71 -37.50
C CYS A 261 -0.56 -7.43 -36.69
N LEU A 262 -0.89 -6.28 -37.26
CA LEU A 262 -0.81 -5.00 -36.56
C LEU A 262 -1.87 -4.87 -35.47
N GLN A 263 -3.14 -5.19 -35.73
CA GLN A 263 -4.17 -5.17 -34.67
C GLN A 263 -3.75 -6.04 -33.47
N PHE A 264 -3.23 -7.24 -33.74
CA PHE A 264 -2.69 -8.11 -32.70
C PHE A 264 -1.52 -7.46 -31.95
N ALA A 265 -0.59 -6.81 -32.65
CA ALA A 265 0.58 -6.17 -32.04
C ALA A 265 0.23 -5.12 -30.96
N TYR A 266 -0.92 -4.44 -31.08
CA TYR A 266 -1.38 -3.45 -30.10
C TYR A 266 -2.36 -4.02 -29.09
N THR A 267 -3.29 -4.88 -29.54
CA THR A 267 -4.46 -5.26 -28.75
C THR A 267 -4.43 -6.71 -28.24
N GLY A 268 -3.56 -7.56 -28.77
CA GLY A 268 -3.59 -9.00 -28.54
C GLY A 268 -4.73 -9.73 -29.26
N THR A 269 -5.61 -9.01 -29.96
CA THR A 269 -6.79 -9.56 -30.63
C THR A 269 -6.61 -9.60 -32.14
N VAL A 270 -7.38 -10.48 -32.79
CA VAL A 270 -7.54 -10.51 -34.26
C VAL A 270 -9.02 -10.54 -34.60
N ASP A 271 -9.38 -9.90 -35.70
CA ASP A 271 -10.73 -10.00 -36.23
C ASP A 271 -10.91 -11.34 -36.95
N ARG A 272 -11.59 -12.27 -36.28
CA ARG A 272 -11.87 -13.61 -36.79
C ARG A 272 -12.93 -13.62 -37.90
N SER A 273 -13.66 -12.52 -38.08
CA SER A 273 -14.64 -12.37 -39.16
C SER A 273 -14.00 -11.93 -40.48
N ALA A 274 -12.76 -11.43 -40.44
CA ALA A 274 -12.02 -10.99 -41.61
C ALA A 274 -11.44 -12.18 -42.41
N LEU A 275 -11.58 -12.09 -43.74
CA LEU A 275 -11.21 -13.12 -44.70
C LEU A 275 -9.73 -13.59 -44.59
N ASN A 276 -9.57 -14.91 -44.71
CA ASN A 276 -8.36 -15.74 -44.80
C ASN A 276 -7.38 -15.73 -43.60
N LEU A 277 -7.70 -16.50 -42.56
CA LEU A 277 -6.80 -16.76 -41.42
C LEU A 277 -5.48 -17.45 -41.83
N GLN A 278 -5.45 -18.17 -42.96
CA GLN A 278 -4.24 -18.83 -43.44
C GLN A 278 -3.20 -17.81 -43.93
N GLU A 279 -3.61 -16.79 -44.67
CA GLU A 279 -2.72 -15.68 -45.06
C GLU A 279 -2.19 -14.92 -43.84
N THR A 280 -3.04 -14.73 -42.82
CA THR A 280 -2.62 -14.08 -41.56
C THR A 280 -1.59 -14.92 -40.82
N ARG A 281 -1.76 -16.25 -40.84
CA ARG A 281 -0.80 -17.19 -40.26
C ARG A 281 0.55 -17.12 -40.98
N GLU A 282 0.55 -17.19 -42.31
CA GLU A 282 1.78 -17.09 -43.12
C GLU A 282 2.50 -15.75 -42.90
N ALA A 283 1.75 -14.64 -42.88
CA ALA A 283 2.29 -13.33 -42.54
C ALA A 283 2.92 -13.30 -41.13
N ALA A 284 2.25 -13.92 -40.14
CA ALA A 284 2.76 -14.00 -38.78
C ALA A 284 4.04 -14.85 -38.66
N GLU A 285 4.21 -15.88 -39.50
CA GLU A 285 5.46 -16.64 -39.61
C GLU A 285 6.58 -15.78 -40.18
N PHE A 286 6.35 -15.11 -41.32
CA PHE A 286 7.33 -14.23 -41.95
C PHE A 286 7.72 -13.04 -41.07
N LEU A 287 6.78 -12.49 -40.31
CA LEU A 287 7.02 -11.36 -39.39
C LEU A 287 7.50 -11.81 -38.01
N GLU A 288 7.74 -13.11 -37.77
CA GLU A 288 8.16 -13.67 -36.48
C GLU A 288 7.28 -13.21 -35.30
N LEU A 289 5.97 -13.44 -35.41
CA LEU A 289 4.96 -13.12 -34.38
C LEU A 289 4.49 -14.40 -33.65
N PRO A 290 5.30 -15.00 -32.75
CA PRO A 290 5.01 -16.31 -32.18
C PRO A 290 3.72 -16.34 -31.34
N GLN A 291 3.39 -15.25 -30.63
CA GLN A 291 2.18 -15.18 -29.82
C GLN A 291 0.91 -15.18 -30.69
N LEU A 292 0.99 -14.55 -31.88
CA LEU A 292 -0.09 -14.59 -32.85
C LEU A 292 -0.26 -15.99 -33.43
N LEU A 293 0.84 -16.66 -33.78
CA LEU A 293 0.80 -18.05 -34.25
C LEU A 293 0.17 -19.00 -33.22
N VAL A 294 0.49 -18.82 -31.94
CA VAL A 294 -0.15 -19.57 -30.84
C VAL A 294 -1.66 -19.30 -30.78
N LEU A 295 -2.08 -18.03 -30.93
CA LEU A 295 -3.49 -17.65 -30.94
C LEU A 295 -4.23 -18.23 -32.15
N LEU A 296 -3.62 -18.23 -33.34
CA LEU A 296 -4.20 -18.76 -34.57
C LEU A 296 -4.26 -20.29 -34.60
N THR A 297 -3.35 -20.97 -33.90
CA THR A 297 -3.29 -22.45 -33.85
C THR A 297 -4.23 -23.04 -32.80
N LYS A 298 -4.49 -22.32 -31.69
CA LYS A 298 -5.31 -22.82 -30.59
C LYS A 298 -6.80 -22.53 -30.82
N HIS A 299 -7.49 -23.53 -31.36
CA HIS A 299 -8.97 -23.64 -31.48
C HIS A 299 -9.70 -23.59 -30.10
N PRO A 300 -11.05 -23.47 -30.05
CA PRO A 300 -11.87 -22.69 -29.09
C PRO A 300 -11.95 -23.19 -27.63
N PHE A 301 -11.02 -24.04 -27.21
CA PHE A 301 -11.00 -24.69 -25.89
C PHE A 301 -10.28 -23.88 -24.80
N LEU A 302 -9.79 -22.68 -25.14
CA LEU A 302 -9.20 -21.75 -24.18
C LEU A 302 -10.09 -20.53 -24.07
N ASP A 303 -10.37 -20.17 -22.83
CA ASP A 303 -11.03 -18.91 -22.47
C ASP A 303 -10.29 -17.75 -23.15
N PRO A 304 -10.95 -17.01 -24.06
CA PRO A 304 -10.36 -15.87 -24.76
C PRO A 304 -9.67 -14.89 -23.81
N ASP A 305 -10.28 -14.66 -22.63
CA ASP A 305 -9.79 -13.73 -21.62
C ASP A 305 -8.41 -14.14 -21.08
N HIS A 306 -8.12 -15.45 -21.00
CA HIS A 306 -6.84 -15.96 -20.52
C HIS A 306 -5.69 -15.81 -21.52
N LEU A 307 -5.98 -15.77 -22.82
CA LEU A 307 -4.95 -15.56 -23.86
C LEU A 307 -4.57 -14.08 -23.96
N ASP A 308 -5.55 -13.20 -23.86
CA ASP A 308 -5.36 -11.75 -23.89
C ASP A 308 -4.46 -11.28 -22.73
N LEU A 309 -4.71 -11.79 -21.52
CA LEU A 309 -3.87 -11.52 -20.34
C LEU A 309 -2.42 -12.01 -20.50
N LYS A 310 -2.19 -13.14 -21.19
CA LYS A 310 -0.84 -13.66 -21.43
C LYS A 310 -0.06 -12.82 -22.43
N TYR A 311 -0.73 -12.38 -23.51
CA TYR A 311 -0.11 -11.50 -24.49
C TYR A 311 0.21 -10.14 -23.89
N GLU A 312 -0.72 -9.57 -23.12
CA GLU A 312 -0.49 -8.29 -22.45
C GLU A 312 0.73 -8.36 -21.51
N CYS A 313 0.84 -9.42 -20.70
CA CYS A 313 2.03 -9.66 -19.87
C CYS A 313 3.32 -9.75 -20.69
N TYR A 314 3.29 -10.46 -21.83
CA TYR A 314 4.43 -10.56 -22.73
C TYR A 314 4.84 -9.20 -23.29
N LEU A 315 3.87 -8.42 -23.80
CA LEU A 315 4.11 -7.13 -24.41
C LEU A 315 4.65 -6.11 -23.40
N LYS A 316 4.06 -6.06 -22.20
CA LYS A 316 4.53 -5.20 -21.09
C LYS A 316 5.98 -5.50 -20.72
N LYS A 317 6.36 -6.78 -20.65
CA LYS A 317 7.76 -7.18 -20.40
C LYS A 317 8.68 -6.71 -21.53
N ARG A 318 8.25 -6.85 -22.79
CA ARG A 318 9.03 -6.38 -23.96
C ARG A 318 9.18 -4.87 -23.98
N PHE A 319 8.15 -4.11 -23.59
CA PHE A 319 8.24 -2.66 -23.44
C PHE A 319 9.21 -2.25 -22.34
N LYS A 320 9.21 -2.94 -21.19
CA LYS A 320 10.24 -2.73 -20.17
C LYS A 320 11.64 -2.93 -20.76
N ASP A 321 11.89 -4.07 -21.40
CA ASP A 321 13.23 -4.42 -21.89
C ASP A 321 13.73 -3.46 -23.00
N ILE A 322 12.87 -3.10 -23.96
CA ILE A 322 13.26 -2.31 -25.14
C ILE A 322 13.17 -0.81 -24.87
N CYS A 323 12.06 -0.34 -24.28
CA CYS A 323 11.77 1.07 -24.16
C CYS A 323 12.36 1.66 -22.89
N ILE A 324 12.25 0.96 -21.76
CA ILE A 324 12.67 1.50 -20.46
C ILE A 324 14.15 1.19 -20.18
N ASP A 325 14.57 -0.07 -20.30
CA ASP A 325 15.94 -0.46 -19.95
C ASP A 325 16.96 -0.03 -21.01
N GLN A 326 16.59 -0.08 -22.30
CA GLN A 326 17.48 0.25 -23.42
C GLN A 326 17.23 1.63 -24.06
N GLY A 327 16.06 2.24 -23.82
CA GLY A 327 15.71 3.53 -24.42
C GLY A 327 15.59 3.53 -25.96
N LEU A 328 15.40 2.35 -26.59
CA LEU A 328 15.38 2.25 -28.04
C LEU A 328 14.13 2.90 -28.64
N PHE A 329 14.31 3.53 -29.81
CA PHE A 329 13.26 4.17 -30.61
C PHE A 329 12.60 5.40 -29.99
N ALA A 330 13.19 5.96 -28.93
CA ALA A 330 12.70 7.18 -28.31
C ALA A 330 12.72 8.36 -29.28
N ASP A 331 11.63 9.13 -29.28
CA ASP A 331 11.41 10.34 -30.10
C ASP A 331 11.40 11.63 -29.25
N VAL A 332 11.54 11.49 -27.93
CA VAL A 332 11.70 12.59 -26.97
C VAL A 332 12.62 12.18 -25.82
N ILE A 333 13.39 13.13 -25.31
CA ILE A 333 14.24 13.00 -24.12
C ILE A 333 13.79 14.02 -23.09
N PHE A 334 13.59 13.60 -21.85
CA PHE A 334 13.33 14.50 -20.73
C PHE A 334 14.63 14.82 -20.00
N GLU A 335 14.95 16.10 -19.87
CA GLU A 335 16.05 16.60 -19.06
C GLU A 335 15.53 16.83 -17.62
N LEU A 336 16.13 16.11 -16.68
CA LEU A 336 15.72 15.98 -15.29
C LEU A 336 16.80 16.60 -14.38
N ASP A 337 16.48 16.77 -13.09
CA ASP A 337 17.39 17.46 -12.16
C ASP A 337 18.76 16.78 -12.01
N ASP A 338 18.83 15.46 -12.21
CA ASP A 338 20.03 14.63 -12.01
C ASP A 338 20.36 13.71 -13.19
N GLY A 339 19.72 13.88 -14.36
CA GLY A 339 19.95 13.01 -15.51
C GLY A 339 19.01 13.29 -16.69
N ALA A 340 18.91 12.33 -17.60
CA ALA A 340 18.01 12.41 -18.74
C ALA A 340 17.33 11.06 -19.00
N CYS A 341 16.05 11.09 -19.39
CA CYS A 341 15.26 9.88 -19.65
C CYS A 341 14.67 9.90 -21.07
N PRO A 342 15.01 8.93 -21.94
CA PRO A 342 14.36 8.77 -23.23
C PRO A 342 12.93 8.20 -23.08
N ALA A 343 12.01 8.64 -23.93
CA ALA A 343 10.62 8.17 -23.94
C ALA A 343 9.99 8.27 -25.35
N HIS A 344 8.74 7.79 -25.46
CA HIS A 344 7.98 7.72 -26.70
C HIS A 344 6.71 8.56 -26.59
N LYS A 345 6.59 9.64 -27.37
CA LYS A 345 5.42 10.55 -27.37
C LYS A 345 4.12 9.78 -27.54
N ALA A 346 4.10 8.80 -28.45
CA ALA A 346 2.95 7.92 -28.68
C ALA A 346 2.45 7.22 -27.39
N MET A 347 3.35 6.67 -26.56
CA MET A 347 2.96 6.04 -25.30
C MET A 347 2.57 7.07 -24.25
N LEU A 348 3.31 8.17 -24.13
CA LEU A 348 3.02 9.21 -23.13
C LEU A 348 1.63 9.85 -23.36
N THR A 349 1.33 10.20 -24.61
CA THR A 349 0.04 10.81 -24.99
C THR A 349 -1.13 9.84 -24.88
N ALA A 350 -0.91 8.54 -25.09
CA ALA A 350 -1.95 7.52 -24.92
C ALA A 350 -2.27 7.24 -23.45
N ARG A 351 -1.35 7.54 -22.53
CA ARG A 351 -1.38 7.08 -21.13
C ARG A 351 -1.51 8.19 -20.09
N CYS A 352 -1.33 9.43 -20.49
CA CYS A 352 -1.31 10.59 -19.61
C CYS A 352 -1.90 11.80 -20.34
N ASP A 353 -3.08 12.25 -19.94
CA ASP A 353 -3.77 13.38 -20.57
C ASP A 353 -3.00 14.69 -20.45
N VAL A 354 -2.26 14.89 -19.36
CA VAL A 354 -1.38 16.07 -19.19
C VAL A 354 -0.25 16.06 -20.23
N MET A 355 0.36 14.90 -20.47
CA MET A 355 1.40 14.77 -21.51
C MET A 355 0.78 14.81 -22.91
N LYS A 356 -0.44 14.30 -23.10
CA LYS A 356 -1.20 14.49 -24.35
C LYS A 356 -1.38 15.96 -24.66
N ALA A 357 -1.82 16.76 -23.69
CA ALA A 357 -1.94 18.21 -23.85
C ALA A 357 -0.59 18.88 -24.16
N MET A 358 0.50 18.44 -23.52
CA MET A 358 1.86 18.94 -23.78
C MET A 358 2.32 18.68 -25.23
N PHE A 359 2.00 17.52 -25.80
CA PHE A 359 2.47 17.12 -27.13
C PHE A 359 1.48 17.40 -28.27
N CYS A 360 0.26 17.83 -27.97
CA CYS A 360 -0.76 18.18 -28.97
C CYS A 360 -0.88 19.69 -29.13
N GLY A 361 -1.35 20.16 -30.30
CA GLY A 361 -1.53 21.58 -30.58
C GLY A 361 -0.23 22.33 -30.85
N ASP A 362 -0.26 23.65 -30.70
CA ASP A 362 0.85 24.55 -31.06
C ASP A 362 1.86 24.78 -29.92
N PHE A 363 1.86 23.91 -28.90
CA PHE A 363 2.82 23.99 -27.80
C PHE A 363 4.24 23.68 -28.29
N ARG A 364 5.25 24.34 -27.70
CA ARG A 364 6.66 24.23 -28.11
C ARG A 364 7.17 22.80 -28.01
N GLU A 365 6.66 22.07 -27.02
CA GLU A 365 7.00 20.70 -26.66
C GLU A 365 6.58 19.69 -27.74
N SER A 366 5.56 20.01 -28.56
CA SER A 366 5.11 19.16 -29.67
C SER A 366 6.24 18.87 -30.66
N GLN A 367 7.04 19.88 -31.01
CA GLN A 367 8.17 19.80 -31.94
C GLN A 367 9.52 19.59 -31.25
N ALA A 368 9.59 19.73 -29.93
CA ALA A 368 10.82 19.56 -29.18
C ALA A 368 11.25 18.08 -29.14
N LYS A 369 12.56 17.86 -29.29
CA LYS A 369 13.20 16.55 -29.06
C LYS A 369 13.72 16.39 -27.63
N VAL A 370 13.96 17.51 -26.95
CA VAL A 370 14.39 17.55 -25.54
C VAL A 370 13.41 18.44 -24.78
N ILE A 371 12.90 17.95 -23.65
CA ILE A 371 11.95 18.66 -22.79
C ILE A 371 12.55 18.77 -21.40
N GLU A 372 12.67 20.00 -20.91
CA GLU A 372 13.03 20.26 -19.51
C GLU A 372 11.86 19.88 -18.60
N PHE A 373 12.14 19.13 -17.53
CA PHE A 373 11.11 18.68 -16.60
C PHE A 373 11.56 18.86 -15.15
N PRO A 374 11.65 20.13 -14.70
CA PRO A 374 12.29 20.49 -13.43
C PRO A 374 11.55 19.96 -12.21
N GLY A 375 12.31 19.76 -11.13
CA GLY A 375 11.81 19.28 -9.84
C GLY A 375 11.57 17.77 -9.81
N VAL A 376 12.07 17.05 -10.81
CA VAL A 376 11.91 15.60 -10.92
C VAL A 376 13.26 14.97 -11.19
N ARG A 377 13.58 13.95 -10.39
CA ARG A 377 14.79 13.13 -10.53
C ARG A 377 14.55 11.91 -11.41
N GLU A 378 15.62 11.40 -11.99
CA GLU A 378 15.66 10.23 -12.86
C GLU A 378 14.97 9.02 -12.23
N TYR A 379 15.23 8.73 -10.95
CA TYR A 379 14.56 7.63 -10.24
C TYR A 379 13.04 7.76 -10.27
N THR A 380 12.50 8.94 -9.97
CA THR A 380 11.06 9.18 -9.91
C THR A 380 10.44 9.12 -11.30
N PHE A 381 11.09 9.71 -12.29
CA PHE A 381 10.63 9.69 -13.67
C PHE A 381 10.67 8.29 -14.29
N HIS A 382 11.71 7.51 -13.99
CA HIS A 382 11.81 6.12 -14.42
C HIS A 382 10.65 5.27 -13.87
N LYS A 383 10.24 5.49 -12.61
CA LYS A 383 9.06 4.82 -12.02
C LYS A 383 7.76 5.21 -12.72
N LEU A 384 7.62 6.49 -13.06
CA LEU A 384 6.50 6.97 -13.89
C LEU A 384 6.49 6.27 -15.26
N LEU A 385 7.63 6.22 -15.97
CA LEU A 385 7.73 5.52 -17.25
C LEU A 385 7.38 4.04 -17.10
N TYR A 386 7.87 3.37 -16.05
CA TYR A 386 7.49 1.99 -15.78
C TYR A 386 5.97 1.82 -15.71
N PHE A 387 5.26 2.70 -14.99
CA PHE A 387 3.81 2.69 -14.94
C PHE A 387 3.14 2.93 -16.29
N LEU A 388 3.59 3.93 -17.06
CA LEU A 388 2.95 4.25 -18.34
C LEU A 388 3.05 3.09 -19.34
N TYR A 389 4.17 2.35 -19.34
CA TYR A 389 4.40 1.25 -20.30
C TYR A 389 3.92 -0.12 -19.81
N THR A 390 3.77 -0.33 -18.50
CA THR A 390 3.47 -1.66 -17.93
C THR A 390 2.18 -1.70 -17.10
N ASP A 391 1.58 -0.55 -16.79
CA ASP A 391 0.45 -0.40 -15.88
C ASP A 391 0.69 -0.89 -14.43
N ASP A 392 1.96 -1.06 -14.07
CA ASP A 392 2.38 -1.51 -12.74
C ASP A 392 3.49 -0.60 -12.20
N VAL A 393 3.85 -0.76 -10.94
CA VAL A 393 4.91 0.03 -10.30
C VAL A 393 5.91 -0.92 -9.62
N PRO A 394 7.21 -0.83 -9.93
CA PRO A 394 8.20 -1.67 -9.26
C PRO A 394 8.37 -1.20 -7.82
N PRO A 395 8.95 -2.02 -6.91
CA PRO A 395 9.05 -1.69 -5.48
C PRO A 395 9.50 -0.25 -5.19
N VAL A 396 8.75 0.44 -4.33
CA VAL A 396 8.96 1.84 -3.98
C VAL A 396 9.19 1.92 -2.48
N SER A 397 10.37 2.41 -2.08
CA SER A 397 10.65 2.57 -0.66
C SER A 397 9.82 3.72 -0.08
N ALA A 398 9.46 3.59 1.20
CA ALA A 398 8.81 4.64 2.00
C ALA A 398 9.43 6.02 1.76
N ILE A 399 10.74 6.15 1.90
CA ILE A 399 11.44 7.44 1.81
C ILE A 399 11.26 8.12 0.44
N ARG A 400 11.15 7.35 -0.65
CA ARG A 400 11.07 7.89 -2.01
C ARG A 400 9.65 7.96 -2.57
N CYS A 401 8.66 7.40 -1.87
CA CYS A 401 7.30 7.36 -2.38
C CYS A 401 6.67 8.75 -2.50
N VAL A 402 7.05 9.69 -1.62
CA VAL A 402 6.51 11.05 -1.58
C VAL A 402 6.70 11.78 -2.91
N ASN A 403 7.91 11.76 -3.47
CA ASN A 403 8.19 12.42 -4.76
C ASN A 403 7.40 11.77 -5.92
N LEU A 404 7.16 10.46 -5.85
CA LEU A 404 6.37 9.76 -6.86
C LEU A 404 4.87 10.05 -6.72
N LEU A 405 4.36 10.17 -5.48
CA LEU A 405 2.99 10.62 -5.21
C LEU A 405 2.77 12.06 -5.69
N GLU A 406 3.71 12.96 -5.43
CA GLU A 406 3.70 14.33 -5.95
C GLU A 406 3.58 14.33 -7.47
N LEU A 407 4.50 13.62 -8.15
CA LEU A 407 4.52 13.56 -9.61
C LEU A 407 3.25 12.92 -10.19
N ALA A 408 2.76 11.83 -9.58
CA ALA A 408 1.54 11.16 -10.01
C ALA A 408 0.32 12.06 -9.92
N ASN A 409 0.18 12.83 -8.83
CA ASN A 409 -0.90 13.80 -8.68
C ASN A 409 -0.75 14.98 -9.65
N ARG A 410 0.47 15.50 -9.85
CA ARG A 410 0.76 16.57 -10.82
C ARG A 410 0.38 16.18 -12.25
N LEU A 411 0.50 14.90 -12.58
CA LEU A 411 0.14 14.33 -13.88
C LEU A 411 -1.29 13.75 -13.93
N CYS A 412 -2.07 13.90 -12.85
CA CYS A 412 -3.44 13.39 -12.73
C CYS A 412 -3.56 11.88 -12.97
N LEU A 413 -2.66 11.07 -12.36
CA LEU A 413 -2.61 9.61 -12.51
C LEU A 413 -3.11 8.90 -11.23
N PRO A 414 -4.43 8.80 -10.98
CA PRO A 414 -4.97 8.25 -9.74
C PRO A 414 -4.62 6.77 -9.52
N ARG A 415 -4.58 5.97 -10.59
CA ARG A 415 -4.17 4.56 -10.49
C ARG A 415 -2.71 4.42 -10.05
N LEU A 416 -1.82 5.29 -10.52
CA LEU A 416 -0.41 5.31 -10.08
C LEU A 416 -0.32 5.66 -8.59
N VAL A 417 -1.07 6.67 -8.12
CA VAL A 417 -1.17 7.00 -6.69
C VAL A 417 -1.54 5.76 -5.88
N ASN A 418 -2.63 5.07 -6.24
CA ASN A 418 -3.08 3.89 -5.48
C ASN A 418 -2.10 2.72 -5.52
N LEU A 419 -1.41 2.49 -6.65
CA LEU A 419 -0.39 1.45 -6.74
C LEU A 419 0.81 1.75 -5.83
N VAL A 420 1.24 3.02 -5.77
CA VAL A 420 2.33 3.46 -4.88
C VAL A 420 1.91 3.29 -3.42
N GLU A 421 0.71 3.74 -3.04
CA GLU A 421 0.17 3.56 -1.68
C GLU A 421 0.14 2.08 -1.29
N LYS A 422 -0.44 1.23 -2.15
CA LYS A 422 -0.50 -0.21 -1.94
C LYS A 422 0.90 -0.81 -1.74
N ARG A 423 1.86 -0.46 -2.61
CA ARG A 423 3.19 -1.05 -2.55
C ARG A 423 3.94 -0.66 -1.28
N VAL A 424 3.82 0.60 -0.86
CA VAL A 424 4.45 1.08 0.36
C VAL A 424 3.81 0.45 1.59
N ILE A 425 2.48 0.30 1.62
CA ILE A 425 1.77 -0.38 2.72
C ILE A 425 2.24 -1.84 2.84
N GLU A 426 2.29 -2.57 1.73
CA GLU A 426 2.79 -3.94 1.71
C GLU A 426 4.24 -4.04 2.23
N ASP A 427 5.09 -3.06 1.91
CA ASP A 427 6.47 -3.02 2.41
C ASP A 427 6.50 -2.72 3.92
N LEU A 428 5.68 -1.77 4.41
CA LEU A 428 5.55 -1.44 5.83
C LEU A 428 5.03 -2.62 6.68
N GLU A 429 4.10 -3.42 6.14
CA GLU A 429 3.57 -4.62 6.80
C GLU A 429 4.61 -5.72 6.99
N ARG A 430 5.65 -5.75 6.15
CA ARG A 430 6.76 -6.71 6.24
C ARG A 430 7.85 -6.29 7.24
N LEU A 431 7.87 -5.01 7.66
CA LEU A 431 8.88 -4.49 8.57
C LEU A 431 8.64 -4.96 10.01
N GLN A 432 9.69 -4.86 10.84
CA GLN A 432 9.54 -5.03 12.27
C GLN A 432 8.64 -3.94 12.86
N PRO A 433 7.80 -4.23 13.88
CA PRO A 433 6.83 -3.26 14.39
C PRO A 433 7.44 -1.93 14.87
N THR A 434 8.68 -1.94 15.33
CA THR A 434 9.42 -0.76 15.77
C THR A 434 9.79 0.13 14.58
N GLU A 435 10.30 -0.47 13.51
CA GLU A 435 10.70 0.23 12.28
C GLU A 435 9.48 0.74 11.52
N ALA A 436 8.42 -0.05 11.43
CA ALA A 436 7.16 0.35 10.81
C ALA A 436 6.57 1.62 11.46
N VAL A 437 6.59 1.70 12.80
CA VAL A 437 6.13 2.89 13.54
C VAL A 437 6.95 4.13 13.20
N GLU A 438 8.28 4.00 13.14
CA GLU A 438 9.15 5.13 12.79
C GLU A 438 8.92 5.60 11.35
N GLN A 439 8.80 4.67 10.40
CA GLN A 439 8.50 5.00 9.00
C GLN A 439 7.12 5.65 8.87
N CYS A 440 6.08 5.12 9.52
CA CYS A 440 4.74 5.73 9.51
C CYS A 440 4.76 7.16 10.05
N LEU A 441 5.50 7.40 11.14
CA LEU A 441 5.62 8.73 11.74
C LEU A 441 6.27 9.73 10.79
N ARG A 442 7.31 9.30 10.07
CA ARG A 442 8.01 10.14 9.08
C ARG A 442 7.18 10.39 7.83
N LEU A 443 6.35 9.42 7.43
CA LEU A 443 5.55 9.50 6.21
C LEU A 443 4.24 10.27 6.36
N LEU A 444 3.65 10.29 7.57
CA LEU A 444 2.27 10.71 7.77
C LEU A 444 1.95 12.07 7.12
N GLU A 445 2.77 13.09 7.36
CA GLU A 445 2.48 14.45 6.90
C GLU A 445 2.87 14.68 5.44
N PRO A 446 4.06 14.26 4.97
CA PRO A 446 4.40 14.34 3.55
C PRO A 446 3.38 13.61 2.67
N VAL A 447 2.93 12.43 3.07
CA VAL A 447 1.94 11.66 2.30
C VAL A 447 0.59 12.39 2.27
N LYS A 448 0.14 12.97 3.38
CA LYS A 448 -1.07 13.80 3.41
C LYS A 448 -0.97 15.02 2.51
N LEU A 449 0.18 15.71 2.53
CA LEU A 449 0.44 16.90 1.71
C LEU A 449 0.32 16.58 0.21
N HIS A 450 0.79 15.41 -0.21
CA HIS A 450 0.75 14.96 -1.60
C HIS A 450 -0.43 14.01 -1.89
N ASN A 451 -1.55 14.16 -1.19
CA ASN A 451 -2.82 13.47 -1.46
C ASN A 451 -2.73 11.92 -1.50
N GLY A 452 -1.83 11.31 -0.74
CA GLY A 452 -1.77 9.86 -0.54
C GLY A 452 -2.72 9.40 0.56
N HIS A 453 -4.03 9.55 0.33
CA HIS A 453 -5.05 9.37 1.37
C HIS A 453 -5.05 7.98 2.03
N GLN A 454 -4.97 6.90 1.26
CA GLN A 454 -5.02 5.53 1.79
C GLN A 454 -3.76 5.19 2.60
N LEU A 455 -2.58 5.63 2.13
CA LEU A 455 -1.34 5.44 2.88
C LEU A 455 -1.33 6.29 4.15
N ALA A 456 -1.83 7.53 4.11
CA ALA A 456 -1.95 8.38 5.29
C ALA A 456 -2.89 7.77 6.34
N ASP A 457 -4.05 7.26 5.92
CA ASP A 457 -5.02 6.61 6.81
C ASP A 457 -4.44 5.33 7.42
N TRP A 458 -3.75 4.54 6.61
CA TRP A 458 -3.06 3.34 7.09
C TRP A 458 -1.96 3.68 8.11
N CYS A 459 -1.10 4.66 7.81
CA CYS A 459 -0.07 5.13 8.73
C CYS A 459 -0.69 5.66 10.05
N MET A 460 -1.76 6.45 9.95
CA MET A 460 -2.47 6.97 11.13
C MET A 460 -3.04 5.84 11.99
N ASN A 461 -3.72 4.85 11.37
CA ASN A 461 -4.25 3.69 12.08
C ASN A 461 -3.13 2.88 12.75
N HIS A 462 -2.03 2.63 12.03
CA HIS A 462 -0.89 1.89 12.57
C HIS A 462 -0.26 2.59 13.78
N LEU A 463 -0.14 3.92 13.73
CA LEU A 463 0.34 4.73 14.85
C LEU A 463 -0.63 4.73 16.04
N CYS A 464 -1.95 4.78 15.80
CA CYS A 464 -2.97 4.64 16.85
C CYS A 464 -2.86 3.29 17.58
N ILE A 465 -2.72 2.18 16.84
CA ILE A 465 -2.57 0.84 17.39
C ILE A 465 -1.30 0.71 18.24
N ASN A 466 -0.23 1.39 17.83
CA ASN A 466 1.08 1.33 18.47
C ASN A 466 1.38 2.56 19.34
N TYR A 467 0.38 3.33 19.76
CA TYR A 467 0.55 4.65 20.39
C TYR A 467 1.45 4.62 21.64
N ASN A 468 1.28 3.61 22.50
CA ASN A 468 2.11 3.47 23.70
C ASN A 468 3.59 3.23 23.38
N LYS A 469 3.87 2.51 22.28
CA LYS A 469 5.23 2.25 21.81
C LYS A 469 5.82 3.52 21.20
N LEU A 470 5.04 4.20 20.35
CA LEU A 470 5.39 5.50 19.77
C LEU A 470 5.81 6.52 20.85
N CYS A 471 5.04 6.63 21.94
CA CYS A 471 5.36 7.54 23.05
C CYS A 471 6.70 7.23 23.74
N ARG A 472 7.09 5.96 23.81
CA ARG A 472 8.36 5.54 24.43
C ARG A 472 9.55 5.75 23.52
N MET A 473 9.37 5.47 22.22
CA MET A 473 10.46 5.49 21.25
C MET A 473 10.76 6.88 20.70
N SER A 474 9.73 7.65 20.33
CA SER A 474 9.91 8.86 19.54
C SER A 474 9.04 10.03 20.04
N PRO A 475 9.10 10.39 21.34
CA PRO A 475 8.25 11.44 21.91
C PRO A 475 8.52 12.82 21.28
N ARG A 476 9.75 13.07 20.82
CA ARG A 476 10.10 14.34 20.14
C ARG A 476 9.42 14.46 18.78
N ASN A 477 9.54 13.43 17.94
CA ASN A 477 8.93 13.42 16.61
C ASN A 477 7.39 13.45 16.67
N LEU A 478 6.79 12.80 17.67
CA LEU A 478 5.34 12.89 17.89
C LEU A 478 4.88 14.34 18.15
N ARG A 479 5.66 15.14 18.89
CA ARG A 479 5.33 16.56 19.17
C ARG A 479 5.54 17.49 17.97
N LEU A 480 6.29 17.04 16.97
CA LEU A 480 6.54 17.79 15.73
C LEU A 480 5.40 17.62 14.72
N LEU A 481 4.54 16.61 14.89
CA LEU A 481 3.35 16.46 14.05
C LEU A 481 2.40 17.65 14.21
N HIS A 482 1.59 17.91 13.20
CA HIS A 482 0.48 18.85 13.23
C HIS A 482 -0.42 18.59 14.45
N PRO A 483 -0.90 19.65 15.15
CA PRO A 483 -1.73 19.50 16.34
C PRO A 483 -2.94 18.58 16.15
N ASP A 484 -3.60 18.64 15.00
CA ASP A 484 -4.75 17.77 14.68
C ASP A 484 -4.35 16.29 14.61
N ASN A 485 -3.18 15.97 14.06
CA ASN A 485 -2.66 14.61 14.03
C ASN A 485 -2.38 14.12 15.45
N GLN A 486 -1.79 14.97 16.31
CA GLN A 486 -1.54 14.64 17.71
C GLN A 486 -2.85 14.38 18.47
N ALA A 487 -3.83 15.27 18.33
CA ALA A 487 -5.14 15.15 18.94
C ALA A 487 -5.84 13.86 18.49
N TYR A 488 -5.80 13.57 17.19
CA TYR A 488 -6.37 12.34 16.64
C TYR A 488 -5.73 11.08 17.23
N LEU A 489 -4.39 11.03 17.27
CA LEU A 489 -3.64 9.89 17.83
C LEU A 489 -3.99 9.67 19.32
N VAL A 490 -4.06 10.75 20.11
CA VAL A 490 -4.44 10.67 21.53
C VAL A 490 -5.87 10.16 21.69
N GLU A 491 -6.78 10.62 20.84
CA GLU A 491 -8.19 10.26 20.90
C GLU A 491 -8.50 8.84 20.40
N HIS A 492 -7.75 8.35 19.41
CA HIS A 492 -7.98 7.07 18.73
C HIS A 492 -6.95 5.99 19.09
N ARG A 493 -6.06 6.26 20.05
CA ARG A 493 -5.07 5.29 20.55
C ARG A 493 -5.71 3.96 20.97
N TRP A 494 -4.96 2.89 20.73
CA TRP A 494 -5.24 1.58 21.27
C TRP A 494 -4.03 1.03 22.07
N PRO A 495 -4.28 0.34 23.21
CA PRO A 495 -5.55 0.25 23.91
C PRO A 495 -6.04 1.61 24.44
N PRO A 496 -7.38 1.81 24.59
CA PRO A 496 -7.94 3.06 25.10
C PRO A 496 -7.50 3.38 26.53
N VAL A 497 -7.53 4.67 26.88
CA VAL A 497 -7.12 5.16 28.22
C VAL A 497 -7.93 4.53 29.35
N TRP A 498 -9.26 4.41 29.18
CA TRP A 498 -10.14 3.81 30.19
C TRP A 498 -9.75 2.35 30.48
N TYR A 499 -9.36 1.58 29.45
CA TYR A 499 -8.94 0.19 29.63
C TYR A 499 -7.63 0.11 30.42
N LEU A 500 -6.66 0.98 30.10
CA LEU A 500 -5.38 1.00 30.81
C LEU A 500 -5.57 1.32 32.29
N LYS A 501 -6.39 2.33 32.61
CA LYS A 501 -6.74 2.67 34.00
C LYS A 501 -7.41 1.49 34.72
N ASP A 502 -8.33 0.82 34.05
CA ASP A 502 -9.09 -0.30 34.64
C ASP A 502 -8.22 -1.55 34.82
N TYR A 503 -7.31 -1.81 33.88
CA TYR A 503 -6.31 -2.87 33.98
C TYR A 503 -5.33 -2.61 35.12
N ASP A 504 -4.80 -1.39 35.26
CA ASP A 504 -3.93 -1.03 36.38
C ASP A 504 -4.63 -1.20 37.73
N TYR A 505 -5.92 -0.85 37.80
CA TYR A 505 -6.74 -1.09 38.99
C TYR A 505 -6.90 -2.59 39.27
N TYR A 506 -7.26 -3.39 38.27
CA TYR A 506 -7.40 -4.85 38.41
C TYR A 506 -6.10 -5.50 38.91
N GLN A 507 -4.94 -5.08 38.39
CA GLN A 507 -3.64 -5.55 38.84
C GLN A 507 -3.38 -5.21 40.32
N LYS A 508 -3.72 -3.99 40.76
CA LYS A 508 -3.62 -3.61 42.18
C LYS A 508 -4.50 -4.49 43.06
N CYS A 509 -5.76 -4.73 42.68
CA CYS A 509 -6.66 -5.60 43.42
C CYS A 509 -6.16 -7.06 43.49
N LEU A 510 -5.53 -7.57 42.42
CA LEU A 510 -4.90 -8.89 42.44
C LEU A 510 -3.77 -8.96 43.47
N VAL A 511 -2.91 -7.93 43.52
CA VAL A 511 -1.81 -7.85 44.50
C VAL A 511 -2.34 -7.74 45.93
N GLU A 512 -3.37 -6.94 46.17
CA GLU A 512 -4.03 -6.84 47.48
C GLU A 512 -4.63 -8.17 47.91
N ARG A 513 -5.32 -8.86 47.00
CA ARG A 513 -5.90 -10.17 47.27
C ARG A 513 -4.85 -11.24 47.56
N ASP A 514 -3.72 -11.22 46.85
CA ASP A 514 -2.60 -12.13 47.12
C ASP A 514 -1.98 -11.88 48.52
N LYS A 515 -1.90 -10.61 48.94
CA LYS A 515 -1.47 -10.25 50.30
C LYS A 515 -2.44 -10.74 51.37
N GLU A 516 -3.75 -10.66 51.15
CA GLU A 516 -4.76 -11.18 52.08
C GLU A 516 -4.72 -12.71 52.22
N LEU A 517 -4.36 -13.41 51.15
CA LEU A 517 -4.29 -14.88 51.12
C LEU A 517 -3.00 -15.43 51.74
N LYS A 518 -1.95 -14.61 51.84
CA LYS A 518 -0.71 -14.97 52.55
C LYS A 518 -0.97 -14.92 54.08
N PRO A 519 -0.79 -16.04 54.82
CA PRO A 519 -1.02 -16.05 56.25
C PRO A 519 -0.08 -15.05 56.95
N SER A 520 -0.63 -14.13 57.74
CA SER A 520 0.21 -13.29 58.61
C SER A 520 0.88 -14.21 59.63
N LEU A 521 2.20 -14.35 59.56
CA LEU A 521 3.00 -14.85 60.68
C LEU A 521 2.92 -13.83 61.83
N LYS A 522 1.81 -13.86 62.58
CA LYS A 522 1.74 -13.22 63.89
C LYS A 522 2.21 -14.24 64.92
N SER A 523 3.38 -13.96 65.48
CA SER A 523 3.91 -14.56 66.70
C SER A 523 2.80 -14.75 67.73
N SER A 524 2.58 -16.00 68.14
CA SER A 524 1.75 -16.31 69.29
C SER A 524 2.58 -16.18 70.56
N SER A 525 2.43 -15.08 71.28
CA SER A 525 2.84 -15.00 72.68
C SER A 525 1.80 -14.17 73.43
N GLY A 526 0.73 -14.87 73.82
CA GLY A 526 -0.36 -14.34 74.61
C GLY A 526 -1.09 -15.49 75.30
N CYS A 527 -0.38 -16.26 76.11
CA CYS A 527 -0.98 -17.22 77.03
C CYS A 527 -1.27 -16.51 78.35
N LEU A 528 -2.55 -16.30 78.66
CA LEU A 528 -3.02 -15.88 79.99
C LEU A 528 -3.39 -17.14 80.78
N CYS A 529 -2.49 -17.61 81.63
CA CYS A 529 -2.79 -18.60 82.66
C CYS A 529 -2.16 -18.14 83.99
N PHE A 530 -3.01 -17.92 84.99
CA PHE A 530 -2.66 -17.65 86.38
C PHE A 530 -1.87 -18.81 87.01
N SER A 531 -0.82 -18.50 87.76
CA SER A 531 -0.51 -19.14 89.04
C SER A 531 0.44 -18.29 89.88
N ARG A 532 -0.04 -17.93 91.08
CA ARG A 532 0.73 -17.34 92.17
C ARG A 532 1.87 -18.29 92.57
N LYS A 533 3.07 -17.74 92.79
CA LYS A 533 3.96 -18.14 93.88
C LYS A 533 4.89 -16.98 94.26
N SER A 534 4.98 -16.80 95.57
CA SER A 534 5.63 -15.77 96.37
C SER A 534 7.13 -16.02 96.55
N GLU A 535 7.80 -14.98 97.05
CA GLU A 535 9.07 -15.00 97.85
C GLU A 535 10.34 -15.38 97.07
N SER A 536 11.24 -14.42 96.79
CA SER A 536 12.18 -13.68 97.66
C SER A 536 13.57 -14.30 97.66
N ASP A 537 14.54 -13.43 97.41
CA ASP A 537 15.95 -13.46 97.85
C ASP A 537 17.07 -14.08 96.98
N PRO A 538 18.29 -13.49 97.08
CA PRO A 538 19.17 -13.19 95.95
C PRO A 538 20.59 -13.78 96.12
N ALA A 539 21.42 -13.70 95.08
CA ALA A 539 22.88 -13.59 95.23
C ALA A 539 23.58 -13.51 93.86
N LEU A 540 24.44 -12.47 93.72
CA LEU A 540 25.85 -12.51 93.29
C LEU A 540 26.23 -13.47 92.14
N SER A 541 27.00 -13.12 91.11
CA SER A 541 27.95 -12.04 90.85
C SER A 541 28.53 -12.27 89.44
N SER A 542 29.09 -11.21 88.83
CA SER A 542 30.35 -11.21 88.02
C SER A 542 30.44 -12.13 86.78
N SER A 543 30.83 -11.78 85.55
CA SER A 543 31.66 -10.71 84.95
C SER A 543 31.43 -10.82 83.42
N GLN A 544 31.18 -9.73 82.69
CA GLN A 544 32.16 -8.99 81.86
C GLN A 544 33.18 -9.79 81.02
N ASN A 545 33.15 -9.46 79.73
CA ASN A 545 34.19 -9.52 78.67
C ASN A 545 34.33 -10.85 77.92
N LEU A 546 33.66 -10.99 76.77
CA LEU A 546 34.03 -10.46 75.44
C LEU A 546 32.84 -10.59 74.48
#